data_AF-A0A2V6RGP0-F1
#
_entry.id   AF-A0A2V6RGP0-F1
#
_cell.length_a   1.000
_cell.length_b   1.000
_cell.length_c   1.000
_cell.angle_alpha   90.00
_cell.angle_beta   90.00
_cell.angle_gamma   90.00
#
_symmetry.space_group_name_H-M   'P 1'
#
loop_
_entity.id
_entity.type
_entity.pdbx_description
1 polymer ?
#
loop_
_entity_poly.entity_id
_entity_poly.type
_entity_poly.pdbx_seq_one_letter_code
_entity_poly.pdbx_strand_id
1 'polypeptide(L)' 'AAGLLAIPAGVALALVLVLVINRRSFGWTLEVDVGAGVLVHALSLALAAALLAGVVPAAKMARLSPTQALRDE' A
#
# COMPACT_ATOMS: atom_id res chain seq x y z
N ALA A 1 10.95 4.81 -2.94
CA ALA A 1 11.26 3.59 -2.15
C ALA A 1 10.01 2.79 -1.78
N ALA A 2 8.97 3.40 -1.18
CA ALA A 2 7.78 2.68 -0.69
C ALA A 2 7.10 1.75 -1.72
N GLY A 3 6.93 2.19 -2.98
CA GLY A 3 6.34 1.35 -4.03
C GLY A 3 7.20 0.12 -4.40
N LEU A 4 8.52 0.21 -4.29
CA LEU A 4 9.43 -0.91 -4.60
C LEU A 4 9.39 -1.99 -3.52
N LEU A 5 9.21 -1.59 -2.25
CA LEU A 5 9.04 -2.51 -1.12
C LEU A 5 7.63 -3.09 -1.03
N ALA A 6 6.63 -2.41 -1.60
CA ALA A 6 5.25 -2.89 -1.63
C ALA A 6 5.09 -4.18 -2.45
N ILE A 7 5.89 -4.37 -3.50
CA ILE A 7 5.84 -5.56 -4.36
C ILE A 7 6.25 -6.84 -3.58
N PRO A 8 7.47 -6.95 -3.00
CA PRO A 8 7.85 -8.15 -2.26
C PRO A 8 6.99 -8.39 -1.03
N ALA A 9 6.56 -7.32 -0.33
CA ALA A 9 5.66 -7.45 0.82
C ALA A 9 4.27 -7.98 0.41
N GLY A 10 3.70 -7.47 -0.68
CA GLY A 10 2.40 -7.92 -1.20
C GLY A 10 2.44 -9.37 -1.68
N VAL A 11 3.52 -9.77 -2.39
CA VAL A 11 3.72 -11.17 -2.81
C VAL A 11 3.84 -12.10 -1.60
N ALA A 12 4.63 -11.72 -0.59
CA ALA A 12 4.76 -12.52 0.63
C ALA A 12 3.41 -12.71 1.34
N LEU A 13 2.61 -11.64 1.45
CA LEU A 13 1.28 -11.70 2.03
C LEU A 13 0.33 -12.62 1.23
N ALA A 14 0.35 -12.50 -0.10
CA ALA A 14 -0.45 -13.36 -0.98
C ALA A 14 -0.09 -14.85 -0.82
N LEU A 15 1.21 -15.17 -0.71
CA LEU A 15 1.67 -16.53 -0.47
C LEU A 15 1.21 -17.08 0.88
N VAL A 16 1.27 -16.29 1.95
CA VAL A 16 0.76 -16.72 3.27
C VAL A 16 -0.74 -16.99 3.20
N LEU A 17 -1.50 -16.11 2.55
CA LEU A 17 -2.94 -16.29 2.37
C LEU A 17 -3.25 -17.59 1.61
N VAL A 18 -2.60 -17.84 0.48
CA VAL A 18 -2.90 -18.99 -0.37
C VAL A 18 -2.37 -20.30 0.21
N LEU A 19 -1.10 -20.33 0.63
CA LEU A 19 -0.42 -21.56 1.00
C LEU A 19 -0.69 -22.00 2.45
N VAL A 20 -0.88 -21.05 3.36
CA VAL A 20 -1.06 -21.34 4.78
C VAL A 20 -2.53 -21.21 5.17
N ILE A 21 -3.10 -20.02 4.98
CA ILE A 21 -4.45 -19.71 5.49
C ILE A 21 -5.50 -20.49 4.70
N ASN A 22 -5.47 -20.44 3.37
CA ASN A 22 -6.51 -21.05 2.54
C ASN A 22 -6.55 -22.58 2.73
N ARG A 23 -5.36 -23.21 2.75
CA ARG A 23 -5.25 -24.65 3.03
C ARG A 23 -5.70 -25.02 4.44
N ARG A 24 -5.37 -24.23 5.46
CA ARG A 24 -5.72 -24.55 6.87
C ARG A 24 -7.19 -24.28 7.19
N SER A 25 -7.76 -23.21 6.65
CA SER A 25 -9.12 -22.78 6.94
C SER A 25 -10.17 -23.49 6.10
N PHE A 26 -9.84 -23.81 4.83
CA PHE A 26 -10.83 -24.35 3.90
C PHE A 26 -10.48 -25.71 3.29
N GLY A 27 -9.23 -26.18 3.39
CA GLY A 27 -8.81 -27.50 2.89
C GLY A 27 -8.56 -27.58 1.38
N TRP A 28 -8.77 -26.49 0.64
CA TRP A 28 -8.46 -26.37 -0.80
C TRP A 28 -7.40 -25.29 -1.04
N THR A 29 -6.83 -25.29 -2.24
CA THR A 29 -5.60 -24.55 -2.57
C THR A 29 -5.83 -23.82 -3.89
N LEU A 30 -5.52 -22.54 -3.92
CA LEU A 30 -5.58 -21.72 -5.12
C LEU A 30 -4.24 -21.77 -5.85
N GLU A 31 -4.28 -21.75 -7.17
CA GLU A 31 -3.09 -21.53 -7.98
C GLU A 31 -2.62 -20.08 -7.81
N VAL A 32 -1.32 -19.91 -7.60
CA VAL A 32 -0.71 -18.58 -7.47
C VAL A 32 -0.26 -18.13 -8.86
N ASP A 33 -1.05 -17.28 -9.50
CA ASP A 33 -0.68 -16.60 -10.73
C ASP A 33 -0.27 -15.14 -10.44
N VAL A 34 0.97 -14.81 -10.76
CA VAL A 34 1.53 -13.45 -10.58
C VAL A 34 1.79 -12.86 -11.96
N GLY A 35 0.71 -12.55 -12.67
CA GLY A 35 0.79 -11.87 -13.96
C GLY A 35 1.25 -10.41 -13.83
N ALA A 36 1.99 -9.93 -14.84
CA ALA A 36 2.45 -8.53 -14.89
C ALA A 36 1.29 -7.52 -14.78
N GLY A 37 0.11 -7.84 -15.34
CA GLY A 37 -1.08 -7.00 -15.25
C GLY A 37 -1.62 -6.83 -13.82
N VAL A 38 -1.47 -7.85 -12.97
CA VAL A 38 -1.84 -7.78 -11.54
C VAL A 38 -0.90 -6.84 -10.79
N LEU A 39 0.40 -6.93 -11.07
CA LEU A 39 1.40 -6.04 -10.45
C LEU A 39 1.17 -4.57 -10.83
N VAL A 40 0.84 -4.29 -12.10
CA VAL A 40 0.52 -2.93 -12.56
C VAL A 40 -0.74 -2.39 -11.87
N HIS A 41 -1.80 -3.20 -11.72
CA HIS A 41 -3.00 -2.81 -10.97
C HIS A 41 -2.72 -2.57 -9.48
N ALA A 42 -1.94 -3.44 -8.85
CA ALA A 42 -1.58 -3.28 -7.44
C ALA A 42 -0.76 -2.00 -7.22
N LEU A 43 0.19 -1.70 -8.12
CA LEU A 43 0.99 -0.48 -8.06
C LEU A 43 0.15 0.78 -8.27
N SER A 44 -0.74 0.79 -9.26
CA SER A 44 -1.61 1.94 -9.52
C SER A 44 -2.56 2.20 -8.35
N LEU A 45 -3.13 1.14 -7.77
CA LEU A 45 -3.95 1.24 -6.56
C LEU A 45 -3.17 1.79 -5.37
N ALA A 46 -1.95 1.28 -5.14
CA ALA A 46 -1.08 1.74 -4.06
C ALA A 46 -0.70 3.22 -4.22
N LEU A 47 -0.39 3.66 -5.44
CA LEU A 47 -0.11 5.06 -5.75
C LEU A 47 -1.33 5.94 -5.49
N ALA A 48 -2.51 5.54 -5.96
CA ALA A 48 -3.74 6.28 -5.73
C ALA A 48 -4.05 6.41 -4.22
N ALA A 49 -3.93 5.32 -3.46
CA ALA A 49 -4.13 5.32 -2.02
C ALA A 49 -3.12 6.22 -1.30
N ALA A 50 -1.84 6.18 -1.67
CA ALA A 50 -0.80 7.03 -1.08
C ALA A 50 -1.03 8.52 -1.37
N LEU A 51 -1.44 8.86 -2.60
CA LEU A 51 -1.80 10.23 -2.96
C LEU A 51 -2.98 10.71 -2.12
N LEU A 52 -4.06 9.93 -2.04
CA LEU A 52 -5.24 10.27 -1.23
C LEU A 52 -4.89 10.42 0.26
N ALA A 53 -4.05 9.53 0.81
CA ALA A 53 -3.59 9.61 2.19
C ALA A 53 -2.74 10.88 2.45
N GLY A 54 -1.97 11.33 1.45
CA GLY A 54 -1.15 12.54 1.53
C GLY A 54 -1.92 13.85 1.39
N VAL A 55 -3.08 13.85 0.72
CA VAL A 55 -3.88 15.07 0.49
C VAL A 55 -4.35 15.72 1.80
N VAL A 56 -4.82 14.92 2.78
CA VAL A 56 -5.31 15.45 4.06
C VAL A 56 -4.22 16.20 4.85
N PRO A 57 -3.03 15.62 5.15
CA PRO A 57 -1.97 16.33 5.85
C PRO A 57 -1.40 17.49 5.02
N ALA A 58 -1.27 17.34 3.69
CA ALA A 58 -0.80 18.43 2.83
C ALA A 58 -1.75 19.64 2.84
N ALA A 59 -3.06 19.40 2.78
CA ALA A 59 -4.07 20.45 2.88
C ALA A 59 -4.10 21.12 4.27
N LYS A 60 -3.81 20.37 5.33
CA LYS A 60 -3.66 20.91 6.69
C LYS A 60 -2.42 21.81 6.79
N MET A 61 -1.28 21.38 6.21
CA MET A 61 -0.05 22.17 6.17
C MET A 61 -0.18 23.43 5.33
N ALA A 62 -0.86 23.37 4.18
CA ALA A 62 -1.07 24.54 3.32
C ALA A 62 -1.91 25.66 3.97
N ARG A 63 -2.69 25.33 5.01
CA ARG A 63 -3.52 26.27 5.75
C ARG A 63 -2.84 26.84 7.01
N LEU A 64 -1.70 26.29 7.42
CA LEU A 64 -0.90 26.83 8.52
C LEU A 64 -0.15 28.07 8.00
N SER A 65 -0.42 29.25 8.58
CA SER A 65 0.26 30.47 8.14
C SER A 65 1.75 30.37 8.44
N PRO A 66 2.64 30.87 7.56
CA PRO A 66 4.10 30.85 7.77
C PRO A 66 4.54 31.50 9.09
N THR A 67 3.69 32.35 9.67
CA THR A 67 3.91 33.06 10.92
C THR A 67 3.76 32.21 12.18
N GLN A 68 3.09 31.05 12.14
CA GLN A 68 2.99 30.14 13.30
C GLN A 68 4.16 29.15 13.36
N ALA A 69 4.77 28.80 12.23
CA ALA A 69 5.90 27.86 12.18
C ALA A 69 7.20 28.44 12.79
N LEU A 70 7.31 29.78 12.91
CA LEU A 70 8.45 30.47 13.53
C LEU A 70 8.29 30.71 15.04
N ARG A 71 7.15 30.38 15.65
CA ARG A 71 6.90 30.65 17.08
C ARG A 71 7.14 29.44 17.98
N ASP A 72 7.40 28.27 17.39
CA ASP A 72 7.77 27.04 18.11
C ASP A 72 9.29 26.77 18.10
N GLU A 73 10.11 27.78 17.77
CA GLU A 73 11.56 27.81 18.11
C GLU A 73 11.81 28.63 19.37
#